data_AF-A0A4Y2RMK6-F1
#
_entry.id   AF-A0A4Y2RMK6-F1
#
_cell.length_a   1.000
_cell.length_b   1.000
_cell.length_c   1.000
_cell.angle_alpha   90.00
_cell.angle_beta   90.00
_cell.angle_gamma   90.00
#
_symmetry.space_group_name_H-M   'P 1'
#
loop_
_entity.id
_entity.type
_entity.pdbx_description
1 polymer ?
#
loop_
_entity_poly.entity_id
_entity_poly.type
_entity_poly.pdbx_seq_one_letter_code
_entity_poly.pdbx_strand_id
1 'polypeptide(L)'
;MSVLQQLNHIDFASKPIVLDIVDILRSLESRGFEIVFCWIPSHVGIPGNEKADNAVRLGSVPLAHAVPYSDMCQIVQQKVINKWQELWNKQIHNKLHNVKPVLANWPTLPYRKADATLTRLRIGHTRYLLFQEPIPMCTSCNIPNTVDHILTKCPNFNSHRLRFFNSNFVYLRTLLGEKPHPNLFAFLRTIGFMSQI
;
A
#
# COMPACT_ATOMS: atom_id res chain seq x y z
N MET A 1 19.08 2.09 -10.02
CA MET A 1 20.49 2.53 -9.96
C MET A 1 21.26 1.72 -10.99
N SER A 2 22.09 2.36 -11.80
CA SER A 2 22.91 1.67 -12.82
C SER A 2 24.10 0.94 -12.17
N VAL A 3 24.60 -0.13 -12.79
CA VAL A 3 25.79 -0.87 -12.30
C VAL A 3 27.01 0.06 -12.16
N LEU A 4 27.18 1.01 -13.09
CA LEU A 4 28.27 1.99 -13.02
C LEU A 4 28.17 2.90 -11.80
N GLN A 5 26.95 3.25 -11.39
CA GLN A 5 26.75 4.03 -10.16
C GLN A 5 27.07 3.22 -8.91
N GLN A 6 26.81 1.91 -8.94
CA GLN A 6 27.15 1.00 -7.82
C GLN A 6 28.66 0.81 -7.68
N LEU A 7 29.39 0.72 -8.80
CA LEU A 7 30.86 0.64 -8.77
C LEU A 7 31.52 1.92 -8.23
N ASN A 8 30.88 3.09 -8.41
CA ASN A 8 31.38 4.36 -7.88
C ASN A 8 31.10 4.56 -6.37
N HIS A 9 30.21 3.77 -5.77
CA HIS A 9 29.80 3.88 -4.37
C HIS A 9 29.76 2.51 -3.70
N ILE A 10 30.94 1.95 -3.45
CA ILE A 10 31.09 0.63 -2.83
C ILE A 10 31.04 0.77 -1.32
N ASP A 11 30.18 -0.02 -0.68
CA ASP A 11 30.03 -0.10 0.76
C ASP A 11 29.76 -1.54 1.23
N PHE A 12 29.59 -1.73 2.54
CA PHE A 12 29.32 -3.04 3.13
C PHE A 12 27.92 -3.58 2.79
N ALA A 13 27.00 -2.74 2.29
CA ALA A 13 25.65 -3.13 1.89
C ALA A 13 25.55 -3.43 0.38
N SER A 14 26.67 -3.34 -0.34
CA SER A 14 26.73 -3.56 -1.78
C SER A 14 26.42 -5.02 -2.13
N LYS A 15 25.83 -5.21 -3.31
CA LYS A 15 25.41 -6.55 -3.76
C LYS A 15 26.64 -7.47 -3.90
N PRO A 16 26.54 -8.77 -3.57
CA PRO A 16 27.67 -9.70 -3.66
C PRO A 16 28.38 -9.65 -5.01
N ILE A 17 27.61 -9.62 -6.11
CA ILE A 17 28.17 -9.53 -7.47
C ILE A 17 28.97 -8.25 -7.72
N VAL A 18 28.64 -7.14 -7.06
CA VAL A 18 29.39 -5.89 -7.17
C VAL A 18 30.73 -6.03 -6.43
N LEU A 19 30.75 -6.71 -5.28
CA LEU A 19 31.98 -6.97 -4.54
C LEU A 19 32.92 -7.89 -5.34
N ASP A 20 32.39 -8.94 -5.96
CA ASP A 20 33.16 -9.85 -6.81
C ASP A 20 33.75 -9.12 -8.03
N ILE A 21 32.98 -8.23 -8.67
CA ILE A 21 33.49 -7.39 -9.77
C ILE A 21 34.63 -6.50 -9.27
N VAL A 22 34.49 -5.87 -8.10
CA VAL A 22 35.51 -4.99 -7.52
C VAL A 22 36.80 -5.74 -7.21
N ASP A 23 36.71 -6.96 -6.69
CA ASP A 23 37.89 -7.78 -6.41
C ASP A 23 38.62 -8.19 -7.70
N ILE A 24 37.89 -8.48 -8.77
CA ILE A 24 38.46 -8.70 -10.10
C ILE A 24 39.16 -7.43 -10.61
N LEU A 25 38.51 -6.27 -10.50
CA LEU A 25 39.08 -4.99 -10.95
C LEU A 25 40.39 -4.68 -10.22
N ARG A 26 40.40 -4.81 -8.89
CA ARG A 26 41.61 -4.60 -8.06
C ARG A 26 42.73 -5.57 -8.44
N SER A 27 42.41 -6.82 -8.72
CA SER A 27 43.39 -7.83 -9.16
C SER A 27 44.02 -7.45 -10.50
N LEU A 28 43.23 -6.97 -11.44
CA LEU A 28 43.72 -6.51 -12.74
C LEU A 28 44.57 -5.24 -12.62
N GLU A 29 44.14 -4.26 -11.83
CA GLU A 29 44.92 -3.05 -11.57
C GLU A 29 46.28 -3.37 -10.92
N SER A 30 46.31 -4.33 -9.98
CA SER A 30 47.56 -4.77 -9.34
C SER A 30 48.58 -5.38 -10.32
N ARG A 31 48.08 -5.87 -11.47
CA ARG A 31 48.88 -6.42 -12.56
C ARG A 31 49.25 -5.38 -13.63
N GLY A 32 48.91 -4.10 -13.41
CA GLY A 32 49.24 -2.99 -14.29
C GLY A 32 48.26 -2.75 -15.43
N PHE A 33 47.05 -3.32 -15.39
CA PHE A 33 46.02 -3.03 -16.38
C PHE A 33 45.29 -1.73 -16.06
N GLU A 34 45.15 -0.85 -17.05
CA GLU A 34 44.28 0.32 -16.98
C GLU A 34 42.88 -0.05 -17.49
N ILE A 35 41.85 0.16 -16.66
CA ILE A 35 40.47 -0.20 -16.97
C ILE A 35 39.61 1.05 -16.99
N VAL A 36 38.94 1.30 -18.12
CA VAL A 36 38.04 2.45 -18.30
C VAL A 36 36.63 1.96 -18.58
N PHE A 37 35.68 2.42 -17.77
CA PHE A 37 34.25 2.17 -17.99
C PHE A 37 33.61 3.31 -18.76
N CYS A 38 33.01 3.01 -19.91
CA CYS A 38 32.25 3.96 -20.71
C CYS A 38 30.78 3.55 -20.78
N TRP A 39 29.88 4.47 -20.43
CA TRP A 39 28.45 4.27 -20.67
C TRP A 39 28.12 4.61 -22.12
N ILE A 40 27.35 3.75 -22.76
CA ILE A 40 26.80 3.99 -24.10
C ILE A 40 25.29 3.72 -24.09
N PRO A 41 24.50 4.46 -24.88
CA PRO A 41 23.07 4.21 -25.02
C PRO A 41 22.82 2.86 -25.70
N SER A 42 21.83 2.11 -25.22
CA SER A 42 21.42 0.82 -25.82
C SER A 42 20.51 1.05 -27.04
N HIS A 43 20.53 0.10 -27.98
CA HIS A 43 19.65 0.04 -29.16
C HIS A 43 19.74 1.23 -30.14
N VAL A 44 20.91 1.84 -30.30
CA VAL A 44 21.14 2.96 -31.23
C VAL A 44 21.98 2.59 -32.46
N GLY A 45 22.12 1.31 -32.82
CA GLY A 45 22.90 0.92 -33.99
C GLY A 45 24.40 0.76 -33.77
N ILE A 46 24.91 0.81 -32.53
CA ILE A 46 26.35 0.62 -32.25
C ILE A 46 26.67 -0.88 -32.40
N PRO A 47 27.45 -1.30 -33.43
CA PRO A 47 27.53 -2.71 -33.80
C PRO A 47 28.09 -3.62 -32.70
N GLY A 48 29.05 -3.12 -31.92
CA GLY A 48 29.63 -3.86 -30.79
C GLY A 48 28.63 -4.08 -29.64
N ASN A 49 27.86 -3.04 -29.30
CA ASN A 49 26.84 -3.11 -28.25
C ASN A 49 25.69 -4.03 -28.66
N GLU A 50 25.22 -3.93 -29.90
CA GLU A 50 24.13 -4.78 -30.40
C GLU A 50 24.53 -6.25 -30.45
N LYS A 51 25.79 -6.55 -30.81
CA LYS A 51 26.31 -7.92 -30.74
C LYS A 51 26.31 -8.45 -29.31
N ALA A 52 26.73 -7.65 -28.33
CA ALA A 52 26.70 -8.03 -26.91
C ALA A 52 25.27 -8.24 -26.40
N ASP A 53 24.35 -7.31 -26.68
CA ASP A 53 22.94 -7.39 -26.29
C ASP A 53 22.26 -8.64 -26.89
N ASN A 54 22.55 -8.95 -28.17
CA ASN A 54 22.03 -10.15 -28.83
C ASN A 54 22.62 -11.44 -28.24
N ALA A 55 23.91 -11.44 -27.88
CA ALA A 55 24.54 -12.60 -27.24
C ALA A 55 23.90 -12.92 -25.88
N VAL A 56 23.63 -11.89 -25.05
CA VAL A 56 22.90 -12.06 -23.78
C VAL A 56 21.50 -12.61 -24.03
N ARG A 57 20.78 -12.07 -25.03
CA ARG A 57 19.42 -12.53 -25.37
C ARG A 57 19.35 -13.99 -25.78
N LEU A 58 20.35 -14.47 -26.52
CA LEU A 58 20.40 -15.82 -27.08
C LEU A 58 20.99 -16.87 -26.11
N GLY A 59 21.76 -16.44 -25.11
CA GLY A 59 22.58 -17.34 -24.29
C GLY A 59 22.60 -17.02 -22.80
N SER A 60 21.53 -16.44 -22.25
CA SER A 60 21.42 -16.18 -20.81
C SER A 60 21.44 -17.48 -20.00
N VAL A 61 22.64 -17.93 -19.63
CA VAL A 61 22.83 -18.97 -18.62
C VAL A 61 22.75 -18.28 -17.25
N PRO A 62 21.87 -18.74 -16.34
CA PRO A 62 21.83 -18.21 -14.98
C PRO A 62 23.20 -18.42 -14.32
N LEU A 63 23.89 -17.32 -14.00
CA LEU A 63 25.09 -17.41 -13.18
C LEU A 63 24.63 -17.78 -11.77
N ALA A 64 25.10 -18.93 -11.25
CA ALA A 64 24.87 -19.32 -9.87
C ALA A 64 25.65 -18.36 -8.96
N HIS A 65 24.99 -17.29 -8.52
CA HIS A 65 25.60 -16.24 -7.72
C HIS A 65 24.79 -16.01 -6.46
N ALA A 66 25.45 -15.57 -5.38
CA ALA A 66 24.77 -15.27 -4.13
C ALA A 66 23.75 -14.15 -4.34
N VAL A 67 22.49 -14.41 -4.00
CA VAL A 67 21.42 -13.41 -4.08
C VAL A 67 21.64 -12.39 -2.95
N PRO A 68 21.58 -11.07 -3.23
CA PRO A 68 21.65 -10.07 -2.18
C PRO A 68 20.60 -10.32 -1.09
N TYR A 69 20.97 -10.14 0.18
CA TYR A 69 20.06 -10.28 1.31
C TYR A 69 18.79 -9.42 1.15
N SER A 70 18.92 -8.20 0.64
CA SER A 70 17.80 -7.29 0.35
C SER A 70 16.75 -7.91 -0.56
N ASP A 71 17.19 -8.62 -1.59
CA ASP A 71 16.34 -9.19 -2.62
C ASP A 71 15.59 -10.40 -2.04
N MET A 72 16.27 -11.21 -1.23
CA MET A 72 15.64 -12.29 -0.45
C MET A 72 14.60 -11.76 0.54
N CYS A 73 14.93 -10.70 1.29
CA CYS A 73 13.99 -10.04 2.19
C CYS A 73 12.74 -9.54 1.47
N GLN A 74 12.90 -8.95 0.28
CA GLN A 74 11.77 -8.47 -0.52
C GLN A 74 10.84 -9.63 -0.92
N ILE A 75 11.40 -10.77 -1.34
CA ILE A 75 10.62 -11.97 -1.68
C ILE A 75 9.85 -12.48 -0.45
N VAL A 76 10.51 -12.56 0.70
CA VAL A 76 9.89 -13.02 1.95
C VAL A 76 8.77 -12.05 2.37
N GLN A 77 9.03 -10.75 2.36
CA GLN A 77 8.04 -9.72 2.66
C GLN A 77 6.82 -9.85 1.76
N GLN A 78 7.02 -10.05 0.45
CA GLN A 78 5.91 -10.19 -0.49
C GLN A 78 5.08 -11.45 -0.21
N LYS A 79 5.73 -12.59 0.11
CA LYS A 79 5.03 -13.81 0.51
C LYS A 79 4.21 -13.61 1.79
N VAL A 80 4.76 -12.90 2.78
CA VAL A 80 4.07 -12.59 4.03
C VAL A 80 2.84 -11.71 3.77
N ILE A 81 2.99 -10.63 2.99
CA ILE A 81 1.89 -9.72 2.64
C ILE A 81 0.79 -10.47 1.86
N ASN A 82 1.17 -11.29 0.88
CA ASN A 82 0.21 -12.08 0.11
C ASN A 82 -0.54 -13.06 1.02
N LYS A 83 0.16 -13.73 1.93
CA LYS A 83 -0.49 -14.65 2.89
C LYS A 83 -1.44 -13.91 3.83
N TRP A 84 -1.06 -12.72 4.28
CA TRP A 84 -1.93 -11.88 5.08
C TRP A 84 -3.17 -11.45 4.30
N GLN A 85 -3.03 -11.08 3.03
CA GLN A 85 -4.14 -10.74 2.16
C GLN A 85 -5.10 -11.92 1.93
N GLU A 86 -4.59 -13.14 1.76
CA GLU A 86 -5.41 -14.36 1.68
C GLU A 86 -6.24 -14.58 2.95
N LEU A 87 -5.61 -14.45 4.12
CA LEU A 87 -6.31 -14.57 5.41
C LEU A 87 -7.33 -13.45 5.59
N TRP A 88 -6.99 -12.24 5.15
CA TRP A 88 -7.86 -11.08 5.22
C TRP A 88 -9.10 -11.22 4.33
N ASN A 89 -8.96 -11.75 3.12
CA ASN A 89 -10.07 -12.03 2.20
C ASN A 89 -11.10 -13.00 2.79
N LYS A 90 -10.70 -13.87 3.73
CA LYS A 90 -11.60 -14.79 4.44
C LYS A 90 -12.43 -14.10 5.53
N GLN A 91 -12.07 -12.90 5.96
CA GLN A 91 -12.74 -12.15 7.03
C GLN A 91 -13.98 -11.40 6.54
N ILE A 92 -14.90 -12.09 5.84
CA ILE A 92 -16.06 -11.47 5.18
C ILE A 92 -17.05 -10.79 6.13
N HIS A 93 -17.08 -11.19 7.41
CA HIS A 93 -17.93 -10.59 8.44
C HIS A 93 -17.24 -9.46 9.22
N ASN A 94 -15.99 -9.14 8.89
CA ASN A 94 -15.25 -8.07 9.54
C ASN A 94 -15.69 -6.69 9.01
N LYS A 95 -16.08 -5.80 9.92
CA LYS A 95 -16.54 -4.43 9.59
C LYS A 95 -15.50 -3.66 8.77
N LEU A 96 -14.21 -3.77 9.13
CA LEU A 96 -13.13 -3.09 8.45
C LEU A 96 -12.88 -3.68 7.06
N HIS A 97 -13.04 -5.00 6.87
CA HIS A 97 -12.86 -5.64 5.56
C HIS A 97 -13.83 -5.09 4.50
N ASN A 98 -15.07 -4.78 4.89
CA ASN A 98 -16.06 -4.16 3.99
C ASN A 98 -15.58 -2.81 3.41
N VAL A 99 -14.82 -2.05 4.20
CA VAL A 99 -14.29 -0.74 3.84
C VAL A 99 -12.91 -0.87 3.18
N LYS A 100 -12.07 -1.77 3.68
CA LYS A 100 -10.66 -1.98 3.31
C LYS A 100 -10.40 -3.46 3.00
N PRO A 101 -10.74 -3.97 1.80
CA PRO A 101 -10.48 -5.36 1.48
C PRO A 101 -9.03 -5.58 1.05
N VAL A 102 -8.32 -4.55 0.59
CA VAL A 102 -6.91 -4.64 0.21
C VAL A 102 -6.07 -4.06 1.34
N LEU A 103 -5.12 -4.85 1.81
CA LEU A 103 -4.12 -4.43 2.78
C LEU A 103 -3.16 -3.46 2.07
N ALA A 104 -3.23 -2.20 2.48
CA ALA A 104 -2.40 -1.13 1.97
C ALA A 104 -2.26 -0.06 3.04
N ASN A 105 -1.22 0.75 2.98
CA ASN A 105 -1.13 1.95 3.82
C ASN A 105 -2.08 3.01 3.25
N TRP A 106 -2.99 3.49 4.08
CA TRP A 106 -3.87 4.60 3.72
C TRP A 106 -3.29 5.90 4.25
N PRO A 107 -3.46 7.02 3.52
CA PRO A 107 -2.98 8.31 4.00
C PRO A 107 -3.68 8.69 5.31
N THR A 108 -2.94 9.31 6.21
CA THR A 108 -3.47 9.90 7.43
C THR A 108 -4.09 11.25 7.13
N LEU A 109 -5.18 11.59 7.81
CA LEU A 109 -5.73 12.95 7.74
C LEU A 109 -4.83 13.92 8.52
N PRO A 110 -4.68 15.18 8.07
CA PRO A 110 -3.81 16.16 8.73
C PRO A 110 -4.27 16.52 10.16
N TYR A 111 -5.56 16.34 10.46
CA TYR A 111 -6.13 16.63 11.77
C TYR A 111 -6.34 15.35 12.58
N ARG A 112 -5.58 15.20 13.67
CA ARG A 112 -5.63 14.01 14.56
C ARG A 112 -7.04 13.62 15.00
N LYS A 113 -7.89 14.60 15.35
CA LYS A 113 -9.28 14.33 15.75
C LYS A 113 -10.10 13.73 14.60
N ALA A 114 -9.97 14.28 13.39
CA ALA A 114 -10.67 13.78 12.21
C ALA A 114 -10.18 12.37 11.83
N ASP A 115 -8.86 12.13 11.91
CA ASP A 115 -8.26 10.83 11.63
C ASP A 115 -8.73 9.75 12.63
N ALA A 116 -8.80 10.10 13.92
CA ALA A 116 -9.33 9.22 14.96
C ALA A 116 -10.82 8.91 14.74
N THR A 117 -11.65 9.92 14.46
CA THR A 117 -13.07 9.74 14.12
C THR A 117 -13.24 8.84 12.90
N LEU A 118 -12.48 9.08 11.83
CA LEU A 118 -12.53 8.26 10.62
C LEU A 118 -12.11 6.82 10.88
N THR A 119 -11.05 6.62 11.67
CA THR A 119 -10.60 5.28 12.07
C THR A 119 -11.69 4.54 12.84
N ARG A 120 -12.32 5.18 13.83
CA ARG A 120 -13.44 4.60 14.59
C ARG A 120 -14.63 4.24 13.70
N LEU A 121 -14.99 5.11 12.75
CA LEU A 121 -16.02 4.82 11.76
C LEU A 121 -15.68 3.60 10.90
N ARG A 122 -14.43 3.47 10.43
CA ARG A 122 -13.96 2.35 9.59
C ARG A 122 -14.05 1.00 10.29
N ILE A 123 -13.70 0.95 11.58
CA ILE A 123 -13.85 -0.27 12.40
C ILE A 123 -15.28 -0.44 12.94
N GLY A 124 -16.17 0.53 12.68
CA GLY A 124 -17.55 0.55 13.14
C GLY A 124 -17.67 0.60 14.66
N HIS A 125 -16.75 1.31 15.31
CA HIS A 125 -16.76 1.62 16.74
C HIS A 125 -17.50 2.93 16.98
N THR A 126 -18.42 2.89 17.94
CA THR A 126 -19.14 4.03 18.50
C THR A 126 -18.85 4.08 20.00
N ARG A 127 -19.24 5.16 20.65
CA ARG A 127 -19.22 5.31 22.11
C ARG A 127 -19.70 4.05 22.83
N TYR A 128 -20.82 3.48 22.39
CA TYR A 128 -21.41 2.31 23.03
C TYR A 128 -20.48 1.09 23.03
N LEU A 129 -19.79 0.83 21.91
CA LEU A 129 -18.81 -0.25 21.83
C LEU A 129 -17.55 0.01 22.65
N LEU A 130 -17.16 1.28 22.82
CA LEU A 130 -16.02 1.67 23.66
C LEU A 130 -16.32 1.47 25.15
N PHE A 131 -17.56 1.73 25.57
CA PHE A 131 -18.00 1.59 26.96
C PHE A 131 -18.71 0.25 27.25
N GLN A 132 -18.74 -0.67 26.27
CA GLN A 132 -19.45 -1.96 26.36
C GLN A 132 -20.95 -1.81 26.68
N GLU A 133 -21.54 -0.68 26.32
CA GLU A 133 -22.96 -0.42 26.43
C GLU A 133 -23.72 -1.08 25.26
N PRO A 134 -25.00 -1.47 25.47
CA PRO A 134 -25.82 -2.01 24.39
C PRO A 134 -26.02 -0.97 23.29
N ILE A 135 -25.91 -1.40 22.03
CA ILE A 135 -26.13 -0.52 20.88
C ILE A 135 -27.63 -0.15 20.85
N PRO A 136 -27.98 1.15 20.85
CA PRO A 136 -29.37 1.57 20.83
C PRO A 136 -30.05 1.16 19.52
N MET A 137 -31.33 0.86 19.60
CA MET A 137 -32.17 0.56 18.43
C MET A 137 -32.59 1.86 17.74
N CYS A 138 -32.60 1.85 16.40
CA CYS A 138 -33.16 2.94 15.61
C CYS A 138 -34.66 3.05 15.88
N THR A 139 -35.13 4.24 16.26
CA THR A 139 -36.54 4.48 16.60
C THR A 139 -37.48 4.26 15.42
N SER A 140 -37.01 4.48 14.19
CA SER A 140 -37.84 4.33 12.98
C SER A 140 -37.75 2.95 12.33
N CYS A 141 -36.63 2.23 12.51
CA CYS A 141 -36.38 0.97 11.80
C CYS A 141 -36.38 -0.25 12.72
N ASN A 142 -36.26 -0.03 14.03
CA ASN A 142 -36.06 -1.07 15.04
C ASN A 142 -34.89 -2.02 14.70
N ILE A 143 -33.77 -1.46 14.25
CA ILE A 143 -32.52 -2.17 13.93
C ILE A 143 -31.39 -1.50 14.73
N PRO A 144 -30.32 -2.22 15.15
CA PRO A 144 -29.20 -1.60 15.86
C PRO A 144 -28.57 -0.43 15.09
N ASN A 145 -28.34 0.69 15.77
CA ASN A 145 -27.71 1.90 15.24
C ASN A 145 -26.20 1.73 15.01
N THR A 146 -25.85 0.88 14.05
CA THR A 146 -24.46 0.69 13.60
C THR A 146 -24.02 1.83 12.68
N VAL A 147 -22.70 2.03 12.54
CA VAL A 147 -22.14 3.01 11.59
C VAL A 147 -22.64 2.75 10.17
N ASP A 148 -22.70 1.48 9.75
CA ASP A 148 -23.24 1.11 8.44
C ASP A 148 -24.73 1.49 8.32
N HIS A 149 -25.55 1.18 9.32
CA HIS A 149 -26.97 1.57 9.31
C HIS A 149 -27.14 3.09 9.13
N ILE A 150 -26.44 3.89 9.93
CA ILE A 150 -26.55 5.36 9.91
C ILE A 150 -26.09 5.94 8.58
N LEU A 151 -24.94 5.47 8.07
CA LEU A 151 -24.31 6.02 6.87
C LEU A 151 -24.95 5.56 5.57
N THR A 152 -25.54 4.35 5.50
CA THR A 152 -25.94 3.76 4.21
C THR A 152 -27.40 3.29 4.14
N LYS A 153 -28.06 2.96 5.26
CA LYS A 153 -29.36 2.24 5.24
C LYS A 153 -30.52 2.99 5.89
N CYS A 154 -30.28 3.80 6.91
CA CYS A 154 -31.32 4.36 7.76
C CYS A 154 -32.21 5.36 6.98
N PRO A 155 -33.53 5.14 6.83
CA PRO A 155 -34.43 6.04 6.11
C PRO A 155 -34.50 7.45 6.70
N ASN A 156 -34.33 7.60 8.02
CA ASN A 156 -34.32 8.91 8.68
C ASN A 156 -33.25 9.86 8.11
N PHE A 157 -32.16 9.31 7.58
CA PHE A 157 -31.06 10.09 7.03
C PHE A 157 -31.09 10.17 5.49
N ASN A 158 -32.15 9.72 4.81
CA ASN A 158 -32.27 9.78 3.35
C ASN A 158 -32.09 11.21 2.81
N SER A 159 -32.84 12.18 3.35
CA SER A 159 -32.76 13.59 2.92
C SER A 159 -31.35 14.17 3.11
N HIS A 160 -30.69 13.82 4.21
CA HIS A 160 -29.31 14.21 4.49
C HIS A 160 -28.32 13.54 3.53
N ARG A 161 -28.48 12.25 3.20
CA ARG A 161 -27.64 11.57 2.23
C ARG A 161 -27.77 12.16 0.84
N LEU A 162 -29.00 12.46 0.38
CA LEU A 162 -29.20 13.18 -0.88
C LEU A 162 -28.51 14.54 -0.87
N ARG A 163 -28.64 15.30 0.23
CA ARG A 163 -28.05 16.64 0.34
C ARG A 163 -26.52 16.63 0.33
N PHE A 164 -25.87 15.69 1.03
CA PHE A 164 -24.42 15.72 1.22
C PHE A 164 -23.65 14.78 0.27
N PHE A 165 -24.28 13.69 -0.19
CA PHE A 165 -23.66 12.67 -1.05
C PHE A 165 -24.30 12.59 -2.45
N ASN A 166 -25.33 13.38 -2.74
CA ASN A 166 -26.08 13.37 -4.00
C ASN A 166 -26.70 12.01 -4.37
N SER A 167 -26.83 11.09 -3.39
CA SER A 167 -27.40 9.75 -3.59
C SER A 167 -27.97 9.21 -2.29
N ASN A 168 -29.05 8.42 -2.40
CA ASN A 168 -29.57 7.61 -1.30
C ASN A 168 -28.87 6.25 -1.18
N PHE A 169 -28.33 5.75 -2.29
CA PHE A 169 -27.63 4.48 -2.37
C PHE A 169 -26.14 4.76 -2.32
N VAL A 170 -25.56 4.66 -1.12
CA VAL A 170 -24.14 4.94 -0.90
C VAL A 170 -23.50 3.74 -0.23
N TYR A 171 -22.33 3.33 -0.73
CA TYR A 171 -21.57 2.25 -0.14
C TYR A 171 -20.64 2.77 0.96
N LEU A 172 -20.47 1.99 2.02
CA LEU A 172 -19.61 2.34 3.15
C LEU A 172 -18.16 2.61 2.70
N ARG A 173 -17.67 1.83 1.73
CA ARG A 173 -16.36 2.02 1.09
C ARG A 173 -16.22 3.36 0.40
N THR A 174 -17.26 3.85 -0.26
CA THR A 174 -17.22 5.15 -0.95
C THR A 174 -17.13 6.29 0.06
N LEU A 175 -17.73 6.12 1.24
CA LEU A 175 -17.70 7.12 2.30
C LEU A 175 -16.44 7.08 3.15
N LEU A 176 -15.98 5.88 3.51
CA LEU A 176 -14.95 5.65 4.53
C LEU A 176 -13.66 5.02 3.97
N GLY A 177 -13.57 4.78 2.66
CA GLY A 177 -12.43 4.13 1.99
C GLY A 177 -11.14 4.93 2.06
N GLU A 178 -10.16 4.56 1.24
CA GLU A 178 -8.84 5.20 1.21
C GLU A 178 -8.93 6.74 1.09
N LYS A 179 -9.80 7.19 0.19
CA LYS A 179 -10.18 8.60 0.05
C LYS A 179 -11.61 8.76 0.56
N PRO A 180 -11.81 9.22 1.82
CA PRO A 180 -13.15 9.40 2.38
C PRO A 180 -13.90 10.51 1.65
N HIS A 181 -15.24 10.43 1.64
CA HIS A 181 -16.07 11.42 0.96
C HIS A 181 -15.88 12.83 1.59
N PRO A 182 -15.70 13.90 0.80
CA PRO A 182 -15.36 15.23 1.32
C PRO A 182 -16.41 15.77 2.31
N ASN A 183 -17.70 15.49 2.03
CA ASN A 183 -18.81 15.94 2.89
C ASN A 183 -19.13 15.03 4.08
N LEU A 184 -18.35 13.95 4.32
CA LEU A 184 -18.62 12.99 5.39
C LEU A 184 -18.74 13.67 6.76
N PHE A 185 -17.76 14.49 7.13
CA PHE A 185 -17.75 15.15 8.44
C PHE A 185 -18.86 16.20 8.58
N ALA A 186 -19.23 16.88 7.48
CA ALA A 186 -20.34 17.83 7.47
C ALA A 186 -21.69 17.12 7.67
N PHE A 187 -21.89 15.97 7.01
CA PHE A 187 -23.03 15.09 7.22
C PHE A 187 -23.12 14.65 8.69
N LEU A 188 -22.03 14.11 9.25
CA LEU A 188 -21.98 13.61 10.63
C LEU A 188 -22.29 14.68 11.67
N ARG A 189 -21.82 15.91 11.45
CA ARG A 189 -22.12 17.07 12.31
C ARG A 189 -23.60 17.45 12.24
N THR A 190 -24.18 17.44 11.03
CA THR A 190 -25.57 17.83 10.81
C THR A 190 -26.55 16.85 11.46
N ILE A 191 -26.26 15.55 11.42
CA ILE A 191 -27.10 14.53 12.06
C ILE A 191 -26.81 14.35 13.56
N GLY A 192 -25.89 15.14 14.14
CA GLY A 192 -25.54 15.07 15.56
C GLY A 192 -24.78 13.81 15.99
N PHE A 193 -24.26 13.01 15.05
CA PHE A 193 -23.62 11.72 15.35
C PHE A 193 -22.16 11.85 15.82
N MET A 194 -21.54 13.03 15.66
CA MET A 194 -20.15 13.27 16.08
C MET A 194 -19.89 13.04 17.58
N SER A 195 -20.90 13.19 18.44
CA SER A 195 -20.78 12.94 19.89
C SER A 195 -20.81 11.46 20.27
N GLN A 196 -21.16 10.59 19.31
CA GLN A 196 -21.33 9.15 19.51
C GLN A 196 -20.16 8.33 18.93
N ILE A 197 -19.09 8.98 18.44
CA ILE A 197 -17.89 8.36 17.82
C ILE A 197 -16.67 8.58 18.70
#